data_AF-A0A951PSC5-F1
#
_entry.id   AF-A0A951PSC5-F1
#
_cell.length_a   1.000
_cell.length_b   1.000
_cell.length_c   1.000
_cell.angle_alpha   90.00
_cell.angle_beta   90.00
_cell.angle_gamma   90.00
#
_symmetry.space_group_name_H-M   'P 1'
#
loop_
_entity.id
_entity.type
_entity.pdbx_description
1 polymer ?
#
loop_
_entity_poly.entity_id
_entity_poly.type
_entity_poly.pdbx_seq_one_letter_code
_entity_poly.pdbx_strand_id
1 'polypeptide(L)' 'MTLDNFHTGLQLKPIRYRGWLINTKVIDRQLWLRWQHPNESFPRYSYPVTERGLTDTIRYARFLIDLAIKLEESETQ' A
#
# COMPACT_ATOMS: atom_id res chain seq x y z
N MET A 1 -25.25 14.79 13.39
CA MET A 1 -24.90 13.37 13.62
C MET A 1 -23.57 13.12 12.95
N THR A 2 -22.48 13.17 13.72
CA THR A 2 -21.14 12.82 13.25
C THR A 2 -20.93 11.34 13.51
N LEU A 3 -20.74 10.56 12.45
CA LEU A 3 -20.43 9.14 12.53
C LEU A 3 -19.16 8.95 13.39
N ASP A 4 -19.30 8.12 14.41
CA ASP A 4 -18.23 7.73 15.32
C ASP A 4 -17.00 7.26 14.56
N ASN A 5 -15.90 7.99 14.78
CA ASN A 5 -14.56 7.53 14.44
C ASN A 5 -14.26 6.29 15.29
N PHE A 6 -14.52 5.10 14.76
CA PHE A 6 -14.01 3.85 15.32
C PHE A 6 -12.47 3.83 15.22
N HIS A 7 -11.81 4.48 16.18
CA HIS A 7 -10.38 4.32 16.44
C HIS A 7 -10.19 3.01 17.19
N THR A 8 -9.98 1.92 16.46
CA THR A 8 -9.70 0.59 17.02
C THR A 8 -8.36 0.49 17.79
N GLY A 9 -7.63 1.58 18.02
CA GLY A 9 -6.29 1.59 18.65
C GLY A 9 -5.19 0.91 17.84
N LEU A 10 -5.54 0.11 16.83
CA LEU A 10 -4.66 -0.68 15.97
C LEU A 10 -4.20 0.12 14.75
N GLN A 11 -3.66 1.32 14.94
CA GLN A 11 -3.06 2.06 13.82
C GLN A 11 -1.74 1.40 13.43
N LEU A 12 -1.78 0.54 12.41
CA LEU A 12 -0.57 0.06 11.76
C LEU A 12 0.14 1.26 11.13
N LYS A 13 1.33 1.60 11.63
CA LYS A 13 2.14 2.67 11.03
C LYS A 13 2.46 2.27 9.58
N PRO A 14 2.35 3.19 8.62
CA PRO A 14 2.87 2.97 7.28
C PRO A 14 4.32 2.49 7.32
N ILE A 15 4.66 1.51 6.49
CA ILE A 15 6.02 1.02 6.33
C ILE A 15 6.64 1.61 5.07
N ARG A 16 7.97 1.74 5.04
CA ARG A 16 8.70 2.11 3.83
C ARG A 16 9.38 0.89 3.22
N TYR A 17 9.35 0.76 1.90
CA TYR A 17 10.07 -0.25 1.14
C TYR A 17 10.75 0.42 -0.05
N ARG A 18 12.09 0.42 -0.09
CA ARG A 18 12.88 1.10 -1.13
C ARG A 18 12.43 2.55 -1.39
N GLY A 19 12.11 3.29 -0.32
CA GLY A 19 11.62 4.67 -0.40
C GLY A 19 10.11 4.82 -0.61
N TRP A 20 9.45 3.81 -1.19
CA TRP A 20 8.00 3.78 -1.38
C TRP A 20 7.27 3.62 -0.05
N LEU A 21 6.12 4.27 0.08
CA LEU A 21 5.27 4.16 1.26
C LEU A 21 4.26 3.03 1.03
N ILE A 22 4.11 2.12 1.99
CA ILE A 22 3.09 1.07 2.00
C ILE A 22 2.22 1.26 3.24
N ASN A 23 0.90 1.32 3.06
CA ASN A 23 -0.06 1.43 4.17
C ASN A 23 -1.31 0.61 3.89
N THR A 24 -2.20 0.55 4.89
CA THR A 24 -3.51 -0.07 4.75
C THR A 24 -4.63 0.95 4.88
N LYS A 25 -5.76 0.71 4.21
CA LYS A 25 -7.00 1.48 4.39
C LYS A 25 -8.18 0.52 4.33
N VAL A 26 -9.17 0.73 5.18
CA VAL A 26 -10.47 0.04 5.06
C VAL A 26 -11.35 0.86 4.12
N ILE A 27 -11.89 0.22 3.09
CA ILE A 27 -12.81 0.81 2.10
C ILE A 27 -13.93 -0.21 1.90
N ASP A 28 -15.18 0.21 2.05
CA ASP A 28 -16.37 -0.67 1.91
C ASP A 28 -16.28 -1.97 2.72
N ARG A 29 -15.84 -1.86 3.98
CA ARG A 29 -15.61 -2.98 4.93
C ARG A 29 -14.53 -3.98 4.49
N GLN A 30 -13.84 -3.72 3.39
CA GLN A 30 -12.72 -4.51 2.89
C GLN A 30 -11.39 -3.85 3.30
N LEU A 31 -10.41 -4.63 3.74
CA LEU A 31 -9.05 -4.13 3.97
C LEU A 31 -8.31 -4.06 2.63
N TRP A 32 -7.69 -2.91 2.35
CA TRP A 32 -6.88 -2.68 1.16
C TRP A 32 -5.44 -2.37 1.57
N LEU A 33 -4.50 -2.99 0.88
CA LEU A 33 -3.11 -2.56 0.87
C LEU A 33 -2.95 -1.47 -0.18
N ARG A 34 -2.21 -0.42 0.15
CA ARG A 34 -1.89 0.67 -0.78
C ARG A 34 -0.41 0.94 -0.76
N TRP A 35 0.14 1.32 -1.91
CA TRP A 35 1.51 1.80 -2.01
C TRP A 35 1.61 3.05 -2.87
N GLN A 36 2.61 3.86 -2.57
CA GLN A 36 2.80 5.20 -3.13
C GLN A 36 4.25 5.39 -3.56
N HIS A 37 4.41 5.82 -4.81
CA HIS A 37 5.71 6.19 -5.35
C HIS A 37 6.27 7.40 -4.59
N PRO A 38 7.59 7.47 -4.28
CA PRO A 38 8.17 8.57 -3.49
C PRO A 38 7.95 9.97 -4.10
N ASN A 39 7.85 10.06 -5.42
CA ASN A 39 7.59 11.31 -6.15
C ASN A 39 6.10 11.65 -6.31
N GLU A 40 5.20 10.85 -5.74
CA GLU A 40 3.76 11.11 -5.76
C GLU A 40 3.29 11.64 -4.40
N SER A 41 2.26 12.50 -4.42
CA SER A 41 1.64 13.04 -3.20
C SER A 41 0.52 12.16 -2.65
N PHE A 42 -0.01 11.24 -3.46
CA PHE A 42 -1.11 10.33 -3.07
C PHE A 42 -0.85 8.90 -3.56
N PRO A 43 -1.33 7.86 -2.84
CA PRO A 43 -1.20 6.48 -3.29
C PRO A 43 -2.06 6.23 -4.53
N ARG A 44 -1.44 5.95 -5.68
CA ARG A 44 -2.15 5.53 -6.89
C ARG A 44 -2.44 4.03 -6.94
N TYR A 45 -1.68 3.24 -6.19
CA TYR A 45 -1.73 1.80 -6.29
C TYR A 45 -2.39 1.20 -5.06
N SER A 46 -3.31 0.26 -5.29
CA SER A 46 -4.01 -0.44 -4.22
C SER A 46 -4.45 -1.83 -4.64
N TYR A 47 -4.54 -2.73 -3.67
CA TYR A 47 -4.99 -4.10 -3.87
C TYR A 47 -5.77 -4.59 -2.64
N PRO A 48 -6.90 -5.29 -2.81
CA PRO A 48 -7.67 -5.80 -1.69
C PRO A 48 -6.90 -6.93 -0.99
N VAL A 49 -6.85 -6.89 0.34
CA VAL A 49 -6.30 -8.00 1.13
C VAL A 49 -7.27 -9.17 1.07
N THR A 50 -6.88 -10.23 0.36
CA THR A 50 -7.72 -11.42 0.14
C THR A 50 -7.55 -12.43 1.28
N GLU A 51 -8.19 -13.59 1.16
CA GLU A 51 -8.15 -14.68 2.14
C GLU A 51 -6.74 -15.18 2.46
N ARG A 52 -5.77 -14.97 1.55
CA ARG A 52 -4.34 -15.27 1.79
C ARG A 52 -3.69 -14.37 2.84
N GLY A 53 -4.37 -13.29 3.20
CA GLY A 53 -3.99 -12.40 4.28
C GLY A 53 -2.96 -11.35 3.87
N LEU A 54 -2.73 -10.43 4.81
CA LEU A 54 -1.95 -9.21 4.62
C LEU A 54 -0.48 -9.49 4.23
N THR A 55 0.13 -10.53 4.78
CA THR A 55 1.53 -10.89 4.52
C THR A 55 1.79 -11.19 3.05
N ASP A 56 0.92 -11.99 2.43
CA ASP A 56 1.05 -12.34 1.02
C ASP A 56 0.76 -11.14 0.12
N THR A 57 -0.23 -10.33 0.48
CA THR A 57 -0.51 -9.07 -0.24
C THR A 57 0.67 -8.11 -0.18
N ILE A 58 1.35 -7.99 0.96
CA ILE A 58 2.58 -7.17 1.09
C ILE A 58 3.71 -7.73 0.24
N ARG A 59 3.89 -9.06 0.21
CA ARG A 59 4.91 -9.70 -0.65
C ARG A 59 4.66 -9.35 -2.12
N TYR A 60 3.41 -9.42 -2.57
CA TYR A 60 3.04 -9.08 -3.94
C TYR A 60 3.24 -7.60 -4.26
N ALA A 61 2.87 -6.68 -3.36
CA ALA A 61 3.12 -5.25 -3.54
C ALA A 61 4.62 -4.93 -3.65
N ARG A 62 5.47 -5.59 -2.85
CA ARG A 62 6.93 -5.44 -2.96
C ARG A 62 7.46 -5.88 -4.32
N PHE A 63 6.96 -7.01 -4.85
CA PHE A 63 7.31 -7.46 -6.20
C PHE A 63 6.94 -6.42 -7.25
N LEU A 64 5.75 -5.81 -7.16
CA LEU A 64 5.31 -4.76 -8.10
C LEU A 64 6.16 -3.49 -7.99
N ILE A 65 6.57 -3.11 -6.78
CA ILE A 65 7.50 -1.99 -6.56
C ILE A 65 8.87 -2.29 -7.18
N ASP A 66 9.41 -3.48 -6.95
CA ASP A 66 10.70 -3.88 -7.53
C ASP A 66 10.64 -3.92 -9.07
N LEU A 67 9.50 -4.33 -9.64
CA LEU A 67 9.26 -4.27 -11.08
C LEU A 67 9.21 -2.83 -11.59
N ALA A 68 8.48 -1.93 -10.92
CA ALA A 68 8.38 -0.53 -11.30
C ALA A 68 9.77 0.14 -11.33
N ILE A 69 10.57 -0.06 -10.30
CA ILE A 69 11.95 0.47 -10.22
C ILE A 69 12.79 -0.01 -11.41
N LYS A 70 12.72 -1.31 -11.74
CA LYS A 70 13.47 -1.85 -12.89
C LYS A 70 13.05 -1.24 -14.22
N LEU A 71 11.76 -0.97 -14.40
CA LEU A 71 11.24 -0.33 -15.60
C LEU A 71 11.73 1.12 -15.70
N GLU A 72 11.63 1.88 -14.61
CA GLU A 72 12.15 3.27 -14.52
C GLU A 72 13.65 3.35 -14.82
N GLU A 73 14.44 2.41 -14.27
CA GLU A 73 15.88 2.31 -14.54
C GLU A 73 16.17 2.00 -16.01
N SER A 74 15.33 1.18 -16.67
CA SER A 74 15.50 0.83 -18.08
C SER A 74 15.10 1.94 -19.05
N GLU A 75 14.15 2.80 -18.66
CA GLU A 75 13.72 3.95 -19.47
C GLU A 75 14.69 5.15 -19.41
N THR A 76 15.57 5.17 -18.40
CA THR A 76 16.55 6.26 -18.19
C THR A 76 17.90 5.98 -18.88
N GLN A 77 18.09 4.78 -19.47
CA GLN A 77 19.29 4.38 -20.22
C GLN A 77 19.13 4.67 -21.72
#